data_AF-A0A9P5ZD99-F1
#
_entry.id   AF-A0A9P5ZD99-F1
#
_cell.length_a   1.000
_cell.length_b   1.000
_cell.length_c   1.000
_cell.angle_alpha   90.00
_cell.angle_beta   90.00
_cell.angle_gamma   90.00
#
_symmetry.space_group_name_H-M   'P 1'
#
loop_
_entity.id
_entity.type
_entity.pdbx_description
1 polymer ?
#
loop_
_entity_poly.entity_id
_entity_poly.type
_entity_poly.pdbx_seq_one_letter_code
_entity_poly.pdbx_strand_id
1 'polypeptide(L)'
;MSNVLLNRMKSARHVSGKKQQDWSQDAFTLTTRLLQVNPEFYTIWNYRRNILTKGIFHNSSPEAINHILTDELAMTMSALKSHPKVYWIWNHRRWCLENIPNGPGKQQEADFVGWKQIAWSKELFVVEKMLDSDARNFQAWDYRRYVLAGMPTPRPESAELVYTSRKIEANFSNFSAWHQRSKTLTSLWEHGKLDEAKSREQEFELLRNAMYTDPNDQSVWIYHRWLVGTDGSAELLEREIAAIQELLDEQPDSKWCVESIIRYKHLLLKKSSSADVKALSEECRGLLGRLQEIDPLRRRRYQDLELEL
;
A
#
# COMPACT_ATOMS: atom_id res chain seq x y z
N MET A 1 -17.56 32.31 -21.52
CA MET A 1 -18.55 31.32 -21.00
C MET A 1 -17.94 30.64 -19.79
N SER A 2 -18.63 30.58 -18.65
CA SER A 2 -18.07 29.94 -17.45
C SER A 2 -17.84 28.43 -17.68
N ASN A 3 -16.76 27.88 -17.12
CA ASN A 3 -16.44 26.44 -17.17
C ASN A 3 -17.63 25.56 -16.72
N VAL A 4 -18.51 26.09 -15.87
CA VAL A 4 -19.72 25.42 -15.37
C VAL A 4 -20.75 25.20 -16.49
N LEU A 5 -20.98 26.18 -17.36
CA LEU A 5 -21.94 26.06 -18.47
C LEU A 5 -21.45 25.09 -19.54
N LEU A 6 -20.14 25.13 -19.86
CA LEU A 6 -19.52 24.18 -20.78
C LEU A 6 -19.58 22.75 -20.25
N ASN A 7 -19.36 22.56 -18.94
CA ASN A 7 -19.46 21.25 -18.29
C ASN A 7 -20.91 20.72 -18.27
N ARG A 8 -21.91 21.58 -18.05
CA ARG A 8 -23.33 21.18 -18.13
C ARG A 8 -23.74 20.77 -19.55
N MET A 9 -23.32 21.50 -20.58
CA MET A 9 -23.66 21.17 -21.97
C MET A 9 -22.98 19.87 -22.44
N LYS A 10 -21.72 19.63 -22.04
CA LYS A 10 -21.02 18.38 -22.41
C LYS A 10 -21.55 17.17 -21.63
N SER A 11 -21.93 17.34 -20.36
CA SER A 11 -22.62 16.29 -19.58
C SER A 11 -24.00 15.95 -20.15
N ALA A 12 -24.76 16.93 -20.65
CA ALA A 12 -26.05 16.68 -21.29
C ALA A 12 -25.93 15.85 -22.58
N ARG A 13 -24.94 16.15 -23.45
CA ARG A 13 -24.64 15.33 -24.63
C ARG A 13 -24.20 13.91 -24.27
N HIS A 14 -23.39 13.76 -23.22
CA HIS A 14 -22.97 12.44 -22.71
C HIS A 14 -24.15 11.59 -22.20
N VAL A 15 -25.04 12.17 -21.40
CA VAL A 15 -26.25 11.47 -20.91
C VAL A 15 -27.17 11.08 -22.07
N SER A 16 -27.28 11.93 -23.09
CA SER A 16 -28.05 11.63 -24.30
C SER A 16 -27.43 10.50 -25.13
N GLY A 17 -26.12 10.54 -25.39
CA GLY A 17 -25.42 9.49 -26.16
C GLY A 17 -25.45 8.13 -25.48
N LYS A 18 -25.32 8.08 -24.15
CA LYS A 18 -25.48 6.83 -23.38
C LYS A 18 -26.89 6.25 -23.49
N LYS A 19 -27.92 7.10 -23.48
CA LYS A 19 -29.33 6.68 -23.70
C LYS A 19 -29.59 6.22 -25.13
N GLN A 20 -28.87 6.77 -26.10
CA GLN A 20 -28.97 6.43 -27.52
C GLN A 20 -28.03 5.29 -27.95
N GLN A 21 -27.25 4.71 -27.03
CA GLN A 21 -26.27 3.65 -27.32
C GLN A 21 -25.28 4.05 -28.43
N ASP A 22 -24.84 5.31 -28.45
CA ASP A 22 -23.82 5.77 -29.39
C ASP A 22 -22.44 5.23 -28.98
N TRP A 23 -21.92 4.29 -29.78
CA TRP A 23 -20.60 3.64 -29.61
C TRP A 23 -19.59 4.08 -30.68
N SER A 24 -19.78 5.27 -31.25
CA SER A 24 -18.94 5.80 -32.34
C SER A 24 -17.55 6.27 -31.89
N GLN A 25 -16.65 6.44 -32.87
CA GLN A 25 -15.35 7.06 -32.67
C GLN A 25 -15.46 8.51 -32.18
N ASP A 26 -16.47 9.25 -32.65
CA ASP A 26 -16.73 10.63 -32.20
C ASP A 26 -17.11 10.69 -30.72
N ALA A 27 -17.96 9.76 -30.27
CA ALA A 27 -18.28 9.60 -28.85
C ALA A 27 -17.03 9.27 -28.03
N PHE A 28 -16.16 8.39 -28.54
CA PHE A 28 -14.89 8.06 -27.89
C PHE A 28 -13.98 9.30 -27.75
N THR A 29 -13.77 10.06 -28.83
CA THR A 29 -12.98 11.31 -28.80
C THR A 29 -13.60 12.35 -27.85
N LEU A 30 -14.92 12.45 -27.79
CA LEU A 30 -15.60 13.34 -26.84
C LEU A 30 -15.30 12.94 -25.39
N THR A 31 -15.31 11.64 -25.06
CA THR A 31 -14.96 11.21 -23.70
C THR A 31 -13.51 11.56 -23.33
N THR A 32 -12.55 11.50 -24.26
CA THR A 32 -11.16 11.97 -24.02
C THR A 32 -11.14 13.44 -23.63
N ARG A 33 -11.80 14.31 -24.40
CA ARG A 33 -11.86 15.75 -24.12
C ARG A 33 -12.52 16.05 -22.78
N LEU A 34 -13.52 15.27 -22.39
CA LEU A 34 -14.21 15.42 -21.12
C LEU A 34 -13.33 15.00 -19.93
N LEU A 35 -12.62 13.88 -20.05
CA LEU A 35 -11.73 13.38 -19.00
C LEU A 35 -10.46 14.22 -18.82
N GLN A 36 -10.01 14.91 -19.89
CA GLN A 36 -8.97 15.94 -19.78
C GLN A 36 -9.42 17.16 -18.97
N VAL A 37 -10.72 17.47 -18.96
CA VAL A 37 -11.27 18.57 -18.14
C VAL A 37 -11.45 18.12 -16.69
N ASN A 38 -11.97 16.91 -16.48
CA ASN A 38 -12.11 16.36 -15.14
C ASN A 38 -12.09 14.81 -15.15
N PRO A 39 -11.02 14.17 -14.63
CA PRO A 39 -10.92 12.72 -14.56
C PRO A 39 -11.74 12.08 -13.42
N GLU A 40 -12.37 12.86 -12.54
CA GLU A 40 -13.26 12.34 -11.46
C GLU A 40 -14.60 11.82 -12.00
N PHE A 41 -14.95 12.13 -13.25
CA PHE A 41 -16.25 11.79 -13.82
C PHE A 41 -16.36 10.30 -14.18
N TYR A 42 -16.71 9.50 -13.18
CA TYR A 42 -16.88 8.04 -13.32
C TYR A 42 -17.87 7.60 -14.40
N THR A 43 -18.93 8.37 -14.61
CA THR A 43 -19.93 8.06 -15.65
C THR A 43 -19.31 8.10 -17.05
N ILE A 44 -18.32 8.98 -17.25
CA ILE A 44 -17.61 9.15 -18.51
C ILE A 44 -16.63 8.00 -18.72
N TRP A 45 -15.89 7.59 -17.68
CA TRP A 45 -15.08 6.36 -17.72
C TRP A 45 -15.93 5.14 -18.06
N ASN A 46 -17.08 4.96 -17.42
CA ASN A 46 -17.99 3.86 -17.71
C ASN A 46 -18.53 3.88 -19.14
N TYR A 47 -18.87 5.06 -19.67
CA TYR A 47 -19.32 5.18 -21.04
C TYR A 47 -18.17 4.94 -22.04
N ARG A 48 -16.97 5.46 -21.77
CA ARG A 48 -15.77 5.20 -22.56
C ARG A 48 -15.49 3.70 -22.68
N ARG A 49 -15.57 2.96 -21.56
CA ARG A 49 -15.44 1.50 -21.56
C ARG A 49 -16.53 0.82 -22.40
N ASN A 50 -17.79 1.26 -22.32
CA ASN A 50 -18.85 0.72 -23.16
C ASN A 50 -18.64 1.01 -24.66
N ILE A 51 -18.15 2.19 -25.03
CA ILE A 51 -17.82 2.51 -26.42
C ILE A 51 -16.72 1.57 -26.94
N LEU A 52 -15.68 1.34 -26.12
CA LEU A 52 -14.61 0.41 -26.45
C LEU A 52 -15.14 -1.02 -26.62
N THR A 53 -15.88 -1.56 -25.65
CA THR A 53 -16.30 -2.97 -25.68
C THR A 53 -17.45 -3.25 -26.65
N LYS A 54 -18.44 -2.36 -26.75
CA LYS A 54 -19.65 -2.58 -27.55
C LYS A 54 -19.55 -2.06 -28.98
N GLY A 55 -18.57 -1.20 -29.25
CA GLY A 55 -18.35 -0.62 -30.57
C GLY A 55 -16.97 -0.99 -31.12
N ILE A 56 -15.94 -0.31 -30.63
CA ILE A 56 -14.61 -0.31 -31.27
C ILE A 56 -14.00 -1.72 -31.32
N PHE A 57 -14.05 -2.48 -30.22
CA PHE A 57 -13.44 -3.81 -30.15
C PHE A 57 -14.11 -4.82 -31.07
N HIS A 58 -15.43 -4.74 -31.28
CA HIS A 58 -16.14 -5.68 -32.16
C HIS A 58 -15.65 -5.67 -33.60
N ASN A 59 -15.13 -4.53 -34.08
CA ASN A 59 -14.65 -4.36 -35.44
C ASN A 59 -13.10 -4.34 -35.52
N SER A 60 -12.41 -4.72 -34.45
CA SER A 60 -10.96 -4.62 -34.34
C SER A 60 -10.30 -6.00 -34.27
N SER A 61 -9.13 -6.16 -34.87
CA SER A 61 -8.28 -7.33 -34.63
C SER A 61 -7.71 -7.30 -33.19
N PRO A 62 -7.27 -8.44 -32.63
CA PRO A 62 -6.58 -8.46 -31.34
C PRO A 62 -5.38 -7.50 -31.28
N GLU A 63 -4.64 -7.36 -32.37
CA GLU A 63 -3.51 -6.43 -32.47
C GLU A 63 -3.98 -4.97 -32.37
N ALA A 64 -5.05 -4.60 -33.08
CA ALA A 64 -5.64 -3.27 -33.00
C ALA A 64 -6.17 -2.98 -31.58
N ILE A 65 -6.81 -3.95 -30.93
CA ILE A 65 -7.27 -3.83 -29.53
C ILE A 65 -6.09 -3.58 -28.60
N ASN A 66 -5.00 -4.33 -28.75
CA ASN A 66 -3.79 -4.15 -27.96
C ASN A 66 -3.18 -2.75 -28.15
N HIS A 67 -3.14 -2.24 -29.38
CA HIS A 67 -2.71 -0.85 -29.66
C HIS A 67 -3.61 0.18 -28.98
N ILE A 68 -4.94 0.06 -29.10
CA ILE A 68 -5.90 0.97 -28.46
C ILE A 68 -5.72 0.96 -26.93
N LEU A 69 -5.58 -0.22 -26.31
CA LEU A 69 -5.38 -0.33 -24.86
C LEU A 69 -4.02 0.21 -24.42
N THR A 70 -2.99 0.09 -25.25
CA THR A 70 -1.69 0.72 -25.00
C THR A 70 -1.81 2.24 -25.00
N ASP A 71 -2.57 2.82 -25.93
CA ASP A 71 -2.84 4.26 -25.97
C ASP A 71 -3.68 4.73 -24.78
N GLU A 72 -4.65 3.93 -24.33
CA GLU A 72 -5.43 4.21 -23.11
C GLU A 72 -4.54 4.23 -21.85
N LEU A 73 -3.60 3.29 -21.74
CA LEU A 73 -2.61 3.26 -20.65
C LEU A 73 -1.66 4.46 -20.74
N ALA A 74 -1.29 4.92 -21.93
CA ALA A 74 -0.49 6.14 -22.10
C ALA A 74 -1.28 7.41 -21.71
N MET A 75 -2.55 7.51 -22.13
CA MET A 75 -3.44 8.63 -21.77
C MET A 75 -3.61 8.71 -20.25
N THR A 76 -3.92 7.59 -19.60
CA THR A 76 -4.09 7.54 -18.13
C THR A 76 -2.79 7.81 -17.39
N MET A 77 -1.62 7.43 -17.94
CA MET A 77 -0.33 7.77 -17.36
C MET A 77 -0.10 9.29 -17.36
N SER A 78 -0.45 9.97 -18.45
CA SER A 78 -0.42 11.43 -18.51
C SER A 78 -1.33 12.06 -17.44
N ALA A 79 -2.54 11.52 -17.27
CA ALA A 79 -3.49 11.99 -16.26
C ALA A 79 -2.98 11.76 -14.83
N LEU A 80 -2.32 10.64 -14.53
CA LEU A 80 -1.76 10.35 -13.21
C LEU A 80 -0.69 11.35 -12.76
N LYS A 81 0.04 11.99 -13.70
CA LYS A 81 1.02 13.04 -13.36
C LYS A 81 0.36 14.25 -12.70
N SER A 82 -0.87 14.59 -13.09
CA SER A 82 -1.61 15.74 -12.56
C SER A 82 -2.63 15.33 -11.49
N HIS A 83 -3.13 14.09 -11.55
CA HIS A 83 -4.23 13.60 -10.73
C HIS A 83 -3.92 12.23 -10.09
N PRO A 84 -2.79 12.08 -9.36
CA PRO A 84 -2.30 10.77 -8.90
C PRO A 84 -3.20 10.07 -7.87
N LYS A 85 -4.17 10.79 -7.30
CA LYS A 85 -5.08 10.28 -6.25
C LYS A 85 -6.49 9.99 -6.76
N VAL A 86 -6.79 10.24 -8.04
CA VAL A 86 -8.11 9.98 -8.61
C VAL A 86 -8.29 8.49 -8.86
N TYR A 87 -9.19 7.88 -8.09
CA TYR A 87 -9.48 6.44 -8.13
C TYR A 87 -9.81 5.93 -9.53
N TRP A 88 -10.62 6.68 -10.29
CA TRP A 88 -11.12 6.24 -11.59
C TRP A 88 -10.03 6.08 -12.66
N ILE A 89 -8.91 6.80 -12.53
CA ILE A 89 -7.76 6.61 -13.42
C ILE A 89 -7.14 5.24 -13.14
N TRP A 90 -6.86 4.91 -11.88
CA TRP A 90 -6.33 3.61 -11.47
C TRP A 90 -7.28 2.46 -11.81
N ASN A 91 -8.60 2.65 -11.60
CA ASN A 91 -9.62 1.67 -11.97
C ASN A 91 -9.65 1.40 -13.48
N HIS A 92 -9.57 2.46 -14.31
CA HIS A 92 -9.54 2.30 -15.76
C HIS A 92 -8.27 1.58 -16.23
N ARG A 93 -7.11 1.82 -15.59
CA ARG A 93 -5.88 1.08 -15.91
C ARG A 93 -5.98 -0.42 -15.64
N ARG A 94 -6.58 -0.81 -14.49
CA ARG A 94 -6.88 -2.24 -14.21
C ARG A 94 -7.77 -2.85 -15.29
N TRP A 95 -8.84 -2.14 -15.63
CA TRP A 95 -9.74 -2.56 -16.69
C TRP A 95 -9.01 -2.70 -18.03
N CYS A 96 -8.12 -1.77 -18.38
CA CYS A 96 -7.31 -1.88 -19.59
C CYS A 96 -6.51 -3.18 -19.58
N LEU A 97 -5.76 -3.45 -18.50
CA LEU A 97 -4.96 -4.67 -18.36
C LEU A 97 -5.82 -5.94 -18.54
N GLU A 98 -6.95 -6.04 -17.86
CA GLU A 98 -7.89 -7.17 -17.96
C GLU A 98 -8.38 -7.45 -19.38
N ASN A 99 -8.41 -6.42 -20.25
CA ASN A 99 -8.90 -6.52 -21.62
C ASN A 99 -7.77 -6.67 -22.66
N ILE A 100 -6.50 -6.67 -22.25
CA ILE A 100 -5.38 -6.90 -23.18
C ILE A 100 -5.47 -8.34 -23.72
N PRO A 101 -5.49 -8.55 -25.05
CA PRO A 101 -5.43 -9.89 -25.62
C PRO A 101 -4.11 -10.58 -25.26
N ASN A 102 -4.07 -11.92 -25.25
CA ASN A 102 -2.90 -12.64 -24.73
C ASN A 102 -1.60 -12.23 -25.46
N GLY A 103 -1.58 -12.25 -26.78
CA GLY A 103 -0.36 -12.02 -27.57
C GLY A 103 -0.55 -12.36 -29.04
N PRO A 104 0.49 -12.17 -29.86
CA PRO A 104 0.46 -12.49 -31.29
C PRO A 104 0.61 -13.99 -31.58
N GLY A 105 1.17 -14.75 -30.64
CA GLY A 105 1.40 -16.19 -30.78
C GLY A 105 0.14 -17.04 -30.63
N LYS A 106 0.21 -18.28 -31.11
CA LYS A 106 -0.79 -19.33 -30.86
C LYS A 106 -0.62 -19.92 -29.46
N GLN A 107 -1.64 -20.62 -28.95
CA GLN A 107 -1.71 -21.11 -27.56
C GLN A 107 -0.51 -21.97 -27.11
N GLN A 108 0.16 -22.66 -28.02
CA GLN A 108 1.34 -23.49 -27.74
C GLN A 108 2.67 -22.76 -27.96
N GLU A 109 2.64 -21.51 -28.40
CA GLU A 109 3.82 -20.70 -28.70
C GLU A 109 4.19 -19.82 -27.49
N ALA A 110 5.49 -19.56 -27.31
CA ALA A 110 6.01 -18.84 -26.15
C ALA A 110 5.48 -17.39 -26.06
N ASP A 111 5.08 -16.80 -27.18
CA ASP A 111 4.55 -15.45 -27.31
C ASP A 111 3.01 -15.40 -27.23
N PHE A 112 2.33 -16.52 -26.91
CA PHE A 112 0.88 -16.53 -26.69
C PHE A 112 0.43 -15.46 -25.72
N VAL A 113 1.17 -15.24 -24.62
CA VAL A 113 0.88 -14.20 -23.60
C VAL A 113 1.79 -12.96 -23.71
N GLY A 114 2.43 -12.78 -24.87
CA GLY A 114 3.45 -11.75 -25.08
C GLY A 114 2.98 -10.32 -24.82
N TRP A 115 1.78 -9.96 -25.30
CA TRP A 115 1.25 -8.60 -25.08
C TRP A 115 0.90 -8.35 -23.62
N LYS A 116 0.27 -9.31 -22.94
CA LYS A 116 0.03 -9.22 -21.48
C LYS A 116 1.34 -9.10 -20.70
N GLN A 117 2.34 -9.93 -21.03
CA GLN A 117 3.63 -9.91 -20.33
C GLN A 117 4.32 -8.55 -20.46
N ILE A 118 4.31 -7.95 -21.65
CA ILE A 118 4.86 -6.61 -21.91
C ILE A 118 4.09 -5.56 -21.11
N ALA A 119 2.75 -5.59 -21.17
CA ALA A 119 1.92 -4.59 -20.52
C ALA A 119 2.07 -4.62 -18.99
N TRP A 120 1.99 -5.78 -18.35
CA TRP A 120 2.17 -5.90 -16.90
C TRP A 120 3.58 -5.48 -16.46
N SER A 121 4.61 -5.83 -17.24
CA SER A 121 5.99 -5.40 -16.94
C SER A 121 6.14 -3.87 -17.00
N LYS A 122 5.53 -3.23 -18.00
CA LYS A 122 5.48 -1.76 -18.09
C LYS A 122 4.71 -1.13 -16.94
N GLU A 123 3.57 -1.72 -16.56
CA GLU A 123 2.75 -1.21 -15.46
C GLU A 123 3.44 -1.31 -14.10
N LEU A 124 4.24 -2.36 -13.90
CA LEU A 124 5.07 -2.48 -12.70
C LEU A 124 6.14 -1.37 -12.65
N PHE A 125 6.78 -1.07 -13.78
CA PHE A 125 7.71 0.06 -13.87
C PHE A 125 7.01 1.40 -13.60
N VAL A 126 5.81 1.62 -14.17
CA VAL A 126 5.02 2.84 -13.95
C VAL A 126 4.70 3.02 -12.48
N VAL A 127 4.16 1.99 -11.81
CA VAL A 127 3.77 2.12 -10.40
C VAL A 127 4.97 2.32 -9.49
N GLU A 128 6.12 1.72 -9.81
CA GLU A 128 7.38 1.98 -9.10
C GLU A 128 7.80 3.44 -9.22
N LYS A 129 7.72 4.04 -10.43
CA LYS A 129 8.00 5.47 -10.63
C LYS A 129 7.03 6.39 -9.92
N MET A 130 5.75 6.00 -9.84
CA MET A 130 4.76 6.72 -9.05
C MET A 130 5.09 6.67 -7.56
N LEU A 131 5.54 5.51 -7.06
CA LEU A 131 5.99 5.34 -5.67
C LEU A 131 7.38 5.93 -5.39
N ASP A 132 8.20 6.21 -6.41
CA ASP A 132 9.41 7.02 -6.26
C ASP A 132 9.03 8.50 -6.05
N SER A 133 7.94 8.95 -6.68
CA SER A 133 7.48 10.35 -6.60
C SER A 133 6.64 10.64 -5.34
N ASP A 134 5.76 9.71 -4.96
CA ASP A 134 4.98 9.75 -3.72
C ASP A 134 5.01 8.37 -3.06
N ALA A 135 5.97 8.19 -2.15
CA ALA A 135 6.25 6.93 -1.49
C ALA A 135 5.08 6.40 -0.62
N ARG A 136 4.11 7.27 -0.28
CA ARG A 136 2.94 6.94 0.56
C ARG A 136 1.63 6.95 -0.23
N ASN A 137 1.68 6.99 -1.56
CA ASN A 137 0.48 6.96 -2.39
C ASN A 137 -0.26 5.63 -2.21
N PHE A 138 -1.40 5.67 -1.51
CA PHE A 138 -2.22 4.50 -1.21
C PHE A 138 -2.71 3.77 -2.47
N GLN A 139 -3.16 4.52 -3.49
CA GLN A 139 -3.65 3.93 -4.74
C GLN A 139 -2.52 3.24 -5.52
N ALA A 140 -1.31 3.80 -5.51
CA ALA A 140 -0.16 3.21 -6.17
C ALA A 140 0.29 1.92 -5.46
N TRP A 141 0.34 1.87 -4.12
CA TRP A 141 0.62 0.63 -3.40
C TRP A 141 -0.45 -0.45 -3.67
N ASP A 142 -1.72 -0.05 -3.74
CA ASP A 142 -2.80 -0.99 -4.08
C ASP A 142 -2.71 -1.49 -5.53
N TYR A 143 -2.43 -0.59 -6.46
CA TYR A 143 -2.21 -0.94 -7.86
C TYR A 143 -0.98 -1.84 -8.05
N ARG A 144 0.10 -1.62 -7.29
CA ARG A 144 1.28 -2.48 -7.33
C ARG A 144 0.94 -3.92 -6.95
N ARG A 145 0.19 -4.12 -5.85
CA ARG A 145 -0.27 -5.46 -5.44
C ARG A 145 -1.11 -6.12 -6.53
N TYR A 146 -2.03 -5.36 -7.13
CA TYR A 146 -2.83 -5.85 -8.26
C TYR A 146 -1.96 -6.28 -9.46
N VAL A 147 -0.99 -5.45 -9.86
CA VAL A 147 -0.09 -5.76 -10.97
C VAL A 147 0.72 -7.02 -10.66
N LEU A 148 1.33 -7.11 -9.48
CA LEU A 148 2.13 -8.29 -9.08
C LEU A 148 1.29 -9.57 -9.06
N ALA A 149 0.06 -9.52 -8.54
CA ALA A 149 -0.83 -10.68 -8.49
C ALA A 149 -1.32 -11.13 -9.88
N GLY A 150 -1.42 -10.20 -10.84
CA GLY A 150 -1.91 -10.48 -12.19
C GLY A 150 -0.84 -10.78 -13.24
N MET A 151 0.45 -10.75 -12.89
CA MET A 151 1.53 -10.96 -13.87
C MET A 151 1.42 -12.36 -14.51
N PRO A 152 1.50 -12.48 -15.85
CA PRO A 152 1.48 -13.80 -16.51
C PRO A 152 2.62 -14.71 -16.05
N THR A 153 3.81 -14.13 -15.83
CA THR A 153 4.92 -14.78 -15.13
C THR A 153 5.10 -14.14 -13.75
N PRO A 154 4.73 -14.86 -12.67
CA PRO A 154 4.90 -14.35 -11.31
C PRO A 154 6.36 -14.06 -10.98
N ARG A 155 6.61 -12.99 -10.23
CA ARG A 155 7.93 -12.73 -9.66
C ARG A 155 8.13 -13.57 -8.39
N PRO A 156 9.38 -13.96 -8.06
CA PRO A 156 9.68 -14.54 -6.76
C PRO A 156 9.22 -13.60 -5.64
N GLU A 157 8.57 -14.14 -4.61
CA GLU A 157 8.08 -13.33 -3.46
C GLU A 157 9.23 -12.61 -2.74
N SER A 158 10.44 -13.19 -2.74
CA SER A 158 11.65 -12.55 -2.21
C SER A 158 12.03 -11.25 -2.91
N ALA A 159 11.62 -11.05 -4.17
CA ALA A 159 11.84 -9.78 -4.88
C ALA A 159 11.07 -8.62 -4.23
N GLU A 160 9.94 -8.89 -3.57
CA GLU A 160 9.19 -7.86 -2.85
C GLU A 160 9.86 -7.47 -1.53
N LEU A 161 10.57 -8.39 -0.87
CA LEU A 161 11.45 -8.05 0.26
C LEU A 161 12.57 -7.12 -0.17
N VAL A 162 13.21 -7.39 -1.32
CA VAL A 162 14.24 -6.50 -1.88
C VAL A 162 13.67 -5.12 -2.22
N TYR A 163 12.47 -5.07 -2.79
CA TYR A 163 11.82 -3.80 -3.12
C TYR A 163 11.48 -2.99 -1.87
N THR A 164 10.88 -3.62 -0.85
CA THR A 164 10.54 -2.94 0.40
C THR A 164 11.77 -2.48 1.16
N SER A 165 12.85 -3.27 1.20
CA SER A 165 14.15 -2.86 1.76
C SER A 165 14.65 -1.56 1.12
N ARG A 166 14.70 -1.48 -0.21
CA ARG A 166 15.12 -0.25 -0.92
C ARG A 166 14.24 0.95 -0.58
N LYS A 167 12.92 0.75 -0.44
CA LYS A 167 11.98 1.84 -0.10
C LYS A 167 12.11 2.30 1.35
N ILE A 168 12.45 1.40 2.26
CA ILE A 168 12.73 1.71 3.67
C ILE A 168 14.09 2.40 3.79
N GLU A 169 15.13 1.92 3.13
CA GLU A 169 16.46 2.54 3.12
C GLU A 169 16.42 3.96 2.56
N ALA A 170 15.62 4.20 1.50
CA ALA A 170 15.45 5.53 0.93
C ALA A 170 14.67 6.49 1.84
N ASN A 171 13.78 5.96 2.70
CA ASN A 171 12.99 6.73 3.65
C ASN A 171 12.42 5.79 4.72
N PHE A 172 13.08 5.73 5.88
CA PHE A 172 12.69 4.82 6.95
C PHE A 172 11.35 5.22 7.60
N SER A 173 10.86 6.45 7.40
CA SER A 173 9.52 6.89 7.79
C SER A 173 8.41 6.41 6.82
N ASN A 174 8.76 5.63 5.79
CA ASN A 174 7.79 5.11 4.85
C ASN A 174 6.99 3.94 5.43
N PHE A 175 5.98 4.26 6.24
CA PHE A 175 5.06 3.27 6.81
C PHE A 175 4.44 2.33 5.77
N SER A 176 4.18 2.79 4.54
CA SER A 176 3.61 1.95 3.50
C SER A 176 4.56 0.84 3.05
N ALA A 177 5.87 1.10 3.02
CA ALA A 177 6.87 0.09 2.72
C ALA A 177 7.02 -0.92 3.86
N TRP A 178 7.04 -0.46 5.12
CA TRP A 178 7.02 -1.34 6.31
C TRP A 178 5.79 -2.24 6.32
N HIS A 179 4.60 -1.68 6.06
CA HIS A 179 3.36 -2.46 6.00
C HIS A 179 3.33 -3.45 4.83
N GLN A 180 3.90 -3.11 3.69
CA GLN A 180 4.03 -4.07 2.60
C GLN A 180 5.01 -5.19 2.97
N ARG A 181 6.12 -4.85 3.63
CA ARG A 181 7.12 -5.82 4.10
C ARG A 181 6.54 -6.82 5.09
N SER A 182 5.75 -6.35 6.06
CA SER A 182 5.12 -7.23 7.05
C SER A 182 4.20 -8.25 6.40
N LYS A 183 3.37 -7.81 5.43
CA LYS A 183 2.52 -8.72 4.64
C LYS A 183 3.32 -9.75 3.85
N THR A 184 4.41 -9.34 3.23
CA THR A 184 5.28 -10.25 2.46
C THR A 184 5.94 -11.27 3.38
N LEU A 185 6.47 -10.85 4.53
CA LEU A 185 7.08 -11.76 5.52
C LEU A 185 6.04 -12.75 6.08
N THR A 186 4.85 -12.28 6.48
CA THR A 186 3.77 -13.16 6.93
C THR A 186 3.46 -14.24 5.89
N SER A 187 3.25 -13.86 4.63
CA SER A 187 3.01 -14.81 3.55
C SER A 187 4.15 -15.82 3.41
N LEU A 188 5.41 -15.36 3.42
CA LEU A 188 6.57 -16.23 3.28
C LEU A 188 6.73 -17.23 4.43
N TRP A 189 6.45 -16.80 5.67
CA TRP A 189 6.49 -17.66 6.86
C TRP A 189 5.36 -18.69 6.82
N GLU A 190 4.12 -18.28 6.54
CA GLU A 190 2.94 -19.17 6.47
C GLU A 190 3.12 -20.28 5.42
N HIS A 191 3.79 -19.98 4.30
CA HIS A 191 4.04 -20.95 3.22
C HIS A 191 5.38 -21.68 3.37
N GLY A 192 6.14 -21.49 4.46
CA GLY A 192 7.43 -22.13 4.69
C GLY A 192 8.50 -21.78 3.64
N LYS A 193 8.37 -20.62 2.98
CA LYS A 193 9.29 -20.14 1.93
C LYS A 193 10.47 -19.35 2.48
N LEU A 194 10.44 -19.03 3.77
CA LEU A 194 11.48 -18.30 4.47
C LEU A 194 11.63 -18.86 5.89
N ASP A 195 12.87 -19.03 6.34
CA ASP A 195 13.18 -19.39 7.72
C ASP A 195 12.72 -18.27 8.66
N GLU A 196 11.64 -18.53 9.40
CA GLU A 196 11.00 -17.55 10.27
C GLU A 196 11.91 -17.12 11.42
N ALA A 197 12.55 -18.06 12.11
CA ALA A 197 13.41 -17.75 13.26
C ALA A 197 14.59 -16.86 12.83
N LYS A 198 15.27 -17.24 11.76
CA LYS A 198 16.41 -16.49 11.24
C LYS A 198 16.00 -15.11 10.71
N SER A 199 14.93 -15.05 9.92
CA SER A 199 14.50 -13.77 9.33
C SER A 199 13.90 -12.81 10.36
N ARG A 200 13.17 -13.29 11.37
CA ARG A 200 12.71 -12.45 12.48
C ARG A 200 13.86 -11.77 13.20
N GLU A 201 14.95 -12.49 13.47
CA GLU A 201 16.12 -11.89 14.12
C GLU A 201 16.75 -10.78 13.26
N GLN A 202 16.86 -10.99 11.95
CA GLN A 202 17.31 -9.96 11.01
C GLN A 202 16.41 -8.72 11.01
N GLU A 203 15.09 -8.90 11.14
CA GLU A 203 14.15 -7.78 11.25
C GLU A 203 14.29 -7.04 12.58
N PHE A 204 14.57 -7.73 13.70
CA PHE A 204 14.88 -7.07 14.98
C PHE A 204 16.18 -6.25 14.92
N GLU A 205 17.23 -6.77 14.27
CA GLU A 205 18.47 -6.00 14.03
C GLU A 205 18.21 -4.73 13.22
N LEU A 206 17.43 -4.86 12.13
CA LEU A 206 17.04 -3.73 11.30
C LEU A 206 16.26 -2.67 12.10
N LEU A 207 15.32 -3.12 12.93
CA LEU A 207 14.51 -2.26 13.78
C LEU A 207 15.35 -1.55 14.84
N ARG A 208 16.27 -2.25 15.51
CA ARG A 208 17.16 -1.66 16.51
C ARG A 208 17.97 -0.52 15.90
N ASN A 209 18.60 -0.74 14.75
CA ASN A 209 19.31 0.33 14.03
C ASN A 209 18.41 1.53 13.70
N ALA A 210 17.17 1.27 13.25
CA ALA A 210 16.22 2.33 12.91
C ALA A 210 15.75 3.12 14.15
N MET A 211 15.50 2.45 15.28
CA MET A 211 15.10 3.08 16.54
C MET A 211 16.19 3.99 17.11
N TYR A 212 17.46 3.56 17.06
CA TYR A 212 18.60 4.38 17.48
C TYR A 212 18.86 5.56 16.52
N THR A 213 18.47 5.43 15.24
CA THR A 213 18.62 6.51 14.25
C THR A 213 17.58 7.62 14.46
N ASP A 214 16.31 7.25 14.65
CA ASP A 214 15.23 8.18 14.97
C ASP A 214 14.20 7.51 15.88
N PRO A 215 14.30 7.70 17.21
CA PRO A 215 13.37 7.12 18.16
C PRO A 215 11.96 7.71 18.08
N ASN A 216 11.77 8.82 17.36
CA ASN A 216 10.45 9.45 17.21
C ASN A 216 9.64 8.88 16.04
N ASP A 217 10.24 8.06 15.18
CA ASP A 217 9.58 7.51 14.00
C ASP A 217 8.56 6.43 14.35
N GLN A 218 7.29 6.81 14.28
CA GLN A 218 6.17 5.92 14.55
C GLN A 218 6.16 4.63 13.71
N SER A 219 6.66 4.66 12.48
CA SER A 219 6.60 3.52 11.56
C SER A 219 7.40 2.34 12.09
N VAL A 220 8.59 2.63 12.62
CA VAL A 220 9.52 1.66 13.22
C VAL A 220 8.85 0.97 14.42
N TRP A 221 8.24 1.76 15.31
CA TRP A 221 7.56 1.22 16.50
C TRP A 221 6.28 0.45 16.18
N ILE A 222 5.54 0.82 15.14
CA ILE A 222 4.38 0.02 14.70
C ILE A 222 4.85 -1.32 14.12
N TYR A 223 5.90 -1.31 13.31
CA TYR A 223 6.45 -2.53 12.72
C TYR A 223 7.07 -3.45 13.79
N HIS A 224 7.79 -2.91 14.76
CA HIS A 224 8.31 -3.66 15.92
C HIS A 224 7.18 -4.33 16.70
N ARG A 225 6.10 -3.60 16.99
CA ARG A 225 4.92 -4.17 17.66
C ARG A 225 4.25 -5.29 16.87
N TRP A 226 4.26 -5.22 15.53
CA TRP A 226 3.80 -6.33 14.69
C TRP A 226 4.75 -7.53 14.79
N LEU A 227 6.06 -7.31 14.76
CA LEU A 227 7.07 -8.37 14.80
C LEU A 227 7.07 -9.12 16.14
N VAL A 228 6.90 -8.41 17.26
CA VAL A 228 6.74 -9.01 18.60
C VAL A 228 5.45 -9.82 18.72
N GLY A 229 4.40 -9.41 18.01
CA GLY A 229 3.09 -10.08 18.04
C GLY A 229 2.26 -9.74 19.29
N THR A 230 1.12 -10.42 19.43
CA THR A 230 0.18 -10.25 20.56
C THR A 230 0.42 -11.22 21.72
N ASP A 231 1.24 -12.24 21.48
CA ASP A 231 1.44 -13.40 22.36
C ASP A 231 2.92 -13.81 22.49
N GLY A 232 3.85 -12.88 22.17
CA GLY A 232 5.31 -13.10 22.24
C GLY A 232 5.78 -13.79 23.52
N SER A 233 6.81 -14.63 23.41
CA SER A 233 7.33 -15.41 24.55
C SER A 233 7.86 -14.49 25.65
N ALA A 234 7.92 -14.97 26.90
CA ALA A 234 8.42 -14.16 28.01
C ALA A 234 9.86 -13.71 27.74
N GLU A 235 10.69 -14.61 27.21
CA GLU A 235 12.10 -14.35 26.87
C GLU A 235 12.23 -13.27 25.80
N LEU A 236 11.37 -13.28 24.78
CA LEU A 236 11.36 -12.24 23.75
C LEU A 236 10.95 -10.89 24.35
N LEU A 237 9.88 -10.86 25.14
CA LEU A 237 9.38 -9.63 25.75
C LEU A 237 10.42 -9.01 26.68
N GLU A 238 11.07 -9.81 27.52
CA GLU A 238 12.15 -9.37 28.41
C GLU A 238 13.35 -8.83 27.63
N ARG A 239 13.78 -9.53 26.58
CA ARG A 239 14.86 -9.08 25.68
C ARG A 239 14.55 -7.73 25.05
N GLU A 240 13.36 -7.57 24.47
CA GLU A 240 12.99 -6.32 23.81
C GLU A 240 12.75 -5.18 24.82
N ILE A 241 12.22 -5.46 26.01
CA ILE A 241 12.12 -4.47 27.10
C ILE A 241 13.52 -3.96 27.48
N ALA A 242 14.48 -4.85 27.68
CA ALA A 242 15.84 -4.47 28.03
C ALA A 242 16.48 -3.59 26.94
N ALA A 243 16.39 -4.00 25.67
CA ALA A 243 16.93 -3.22 24.55
C ALA A 243 16.28 -1.83 24.41
N ILE A 244 14.96 -1.73 24.64
CA ILE A 244 14.24 -0.43 24.58
C ILE A 244 14.55 0.42 25.81
N GLN A 245 14.83 -0.19 26.96
CA GLN A 245 15.24 0.52 28.17
C GLN A 245 16.60 1.20 27.98
N GLU A 246 17.57 0.53 27.36
CA GLU A 246 18.86 1.15 26.99
C GLU A 246 18.65 2.41 26.14
N LEU A 247 17.78 2.33 25.12
CA LEU A 247 17.44 3.49 24.30
C LEU A 247 16.69 4.58 25.09
N LEU A 248 15.81 4.21 26.02
CA LEU A 248 15.11 5.17 26.89
C LEU A 248 16.05 5.90 27.84
N ASP A 249 17.11 5.23 28.31
CA ASP A 249 18.12 5.85 29.17
C ASP A 249 18.91 6.92 28.43
N GLU A 250 19.17 6.72 27.12
CA GLU A 250 19.76 7.74 26.24
C GLU A 250 18.76 8.81 25.79
N GLN A 251 17.49 8.44 25.63
CA GLN A 251 16.42 9.28 25.09
C GLN A 251 15.23 9.36 26.06
N PRO A 252 15.39 10.05 27.21
CA PRO A 252 14.41 10.01 28.30
C PRO A 252 13.03 10.56 27.90
N ASP A 253 12.94 11.44 26.91
CA ASP A 253 11.66 12.01 26.49
C ASP A 253 11.00 11.19 25.36
N SER A 254 11.57 10.04 24.99
CA SER A 254 11.00 9.15 23.97
C SER A 254 9.72 8.48 24.47
N LYS A 255 8.59 9.07 24.09
CA LYS A 255 7.27 8.49 24.37
C LYS A 255 7.11 7.08 23.79
N TRP A 256 7.78 6.78 22.67
CA TRP A 256 7.65 5.50 22.00
C TRP A 256 8.37 4.38 22.75
N CYS A 257 9.52 4.68 23.35
CA CYS A 257 10.20 3.74 24.23
C CYS A 257 9.31 3.42 25.44
N VAL A 258 8.79 4.46 26.10
CA VAL A 258 7.91 4.29 27.28
C VAL A 258 6.63 3.52 26.93
N GLU A 259 5.94 3.89 25.84
CA GLU A 259 4.71 3.19 25.39
C GLU A 259 4.99 1.71 25.05
N SER A 260 6.12 1.42 24.42
CA SER A 260 6.49 0.05 24.04
C SER A 260 6.84 -0.81 25.25
N ILE A 261 7.60 -0.27 26.22
CA ILE A 261 7.91 -0.96 27.47
C ILE A 261 6.63 -1.30 28.24
N ILE A 262 5.72 -0.32 28.42
CA ILE A 262 4.43 -0.56 29.08
C ILE A 262 3.68 -1.69 28.37
N ARG A 263 3.56 -1.61 27.04
CA ARG A 263 2.85 -2.63 26.26
C ARG A 263 3.42 -4.03 26.49
N TYR A 264 4.74 -4.19 26.48
CA TYR A 264 5.37 -5.50 26.65
C TYR A 264 5.29 -6.01 28.09
N LYS A 265 5.39 -5.11 29.09
CA LYS A 265 5.11 -5.46 30.49
C LYS A 265 3.66 -5.91 30.69
N HIS A 266 2.68 -5.28 30.03
CA HIS A 266 1.28 -5.75 30.04
C HIS A 266 1.12 -7.16 29.43
N LEU A 267 1.92 -7.52 28.42
CA LEU A 267 1.93 -8.88 27.88
C LEU A 267 2.57 -9.88 28.86
N LEU A 268 3.63 -9.47 29.57
CA LEU A 268 4.23 -10.27 30.64
C LEU A 268 3.27 -10.51 31.80
N LEU A 269 2.50 -9.50 32.23
CA LEU A 269 1.50 -9.63 33.30
C LEU A 269 0.51 -10.78 33.05
N LYS A 270 0.14 -11.04 31.80
CA LYS A 270 -0.75 -12.16 31.43
C LYS A 270 -0.10 -13.54 31.56
N LYS A 271 1.22 -13.59 31.70
CA LYS A 271 2.06 -14.80 31.76
C LYS A 271 2.72 -14.98 33.14
N SER A 272 2.68 -13.96 34.00
CA SER A 272 3.40 -13.89 35.28
C SER A 272 2.69 -14.59 36.45
N SER A 273 3.47 -14.91 37.49
CA SER A 273 2.98 -15.39 38.78
C SER A 273 2.42 -14.24 39.64
N SER A 274 1.65 -14.55 40.69
CA SER A 274 0.95 -13.52 41.50
C SER A 274 1.88 -12.51 42.19
N ALA A 275 3.12 -12.89 42.54
CA ALA A 275 4.07 -11.99 43.16
C ALA A 275 4.68 -10.99 42.17
N ASP A 276 4.98 -11.45 40.95
CA ASP A 276 5.56 -10.63 39.88
C ASP A 276 4.54 -9.61 39.32
N VAL A 277 3.25 -9.97 39.37
CA VAL A 277 2.16 -9.10 38.91
C VAL A 277 2.15 -7.77 39.67
N LYS A 278 2.35 -7.79 40.99
CA LYS A 278 2.32 -6.55 41.78
C LYS A 278 3.46 -5.59 41.39
N ALA A 279 4.68 -6.11 41.31
CA ALA A 279 5.86 -5.31 40.96
C ALA A 279 5.75 -4.73 39.54
N LEU A 280 5.41 -5.58 38.56
CA LEU A 280 5.22 -5.15 37.17
C LEU A 280 4.09 -4.11 37.03
N SER A 281 3.00 -4.25 37.78
CA SER A 281 1.90 -3.29 37.75
C SER A 281 2.31 -1.93 38.33
N GLU A 282 3.05 -1.92 39.44
CA GLU A 282 3.58 -0.68 40.03
C GLU A 282 4.54 0.04 39.06
N GLU A 283 5.42 -0.70 38.38
CA GLU A 283 6.29 -0.13 37.35
C GLU A 283 5.51 0.45 36.17
N CYS A 284 4.49 -0.27 35.67
CA CYS A 284 3.63 0.23 34.59
C CYS A 284 2.90 1.52 34.98
N ARG A 285 2.37 1.63 36.22
CA ARG A 285 1.74 2.86 36.72
C ARG A 285 2.71 4.04 36.73
N GLY A 286 3.95 3.82 37.18
CA GLY A 286 5.00 4.85 37.13
C GLY A 286 5.29 5.35 35.70
N LEU A 287 5.42 4.42 34.75
CA LEU A 287 5.66 4.76 33.33
C LEU A 287 4.45 5.45 32.68
N LEU A 288 3.22 5.04 33.02
CA LEU A 288 2.00 5.72 32.55
C LEU A 288 1.90 7.14 33.08
N GLY A 289 2.26 7.38 34.35
CA GLY A 289 2.38 8.72 34.91
C GLY A 289 3.31 9.61 34.08
N ARG A 290 4.50 9.10 33.73
CA ARG A 290 5.44 9.79 32.84
C ARG A 290 4.85 10.10 31.45
N LEU A 291 4.13 9.16 30.84
CA LEU A 291 3.44 9.39 29.55
C LEU A 291 2.43 10.53 29.59
N GLN A 292 1.74 10.74 30.73
CA GLN A 292 0.80 11.85 30.91
C GLN A 292 1.47 13.23 30.88
N GLU A 293 2.78 13.29 31.15
CA GLU A 293 3.61 14.48 31.09
C GLU A 293 4.21 14.68 29.69
N ILE A 294 4.79 13.64 29.09
CA ILE A 294 5.50 13.75 27.79
C ILE A 294 4.59 13.67 26.55
N ASP A 295 3.37 13.10 26.65
CA ASP A 295 2.35 13.11 25.58
C ASP A 295 0.98 13.58 26.12
N PRO A 296 0.86 14.87 26.52
CA PRO A 296 -0.33 15.38 27.23
C PRO A 296 -1.60 15.30 26.39
N LEU A 297 -1.50 15.28 25.05
CA LEU A 297 -2.65 15.14 24.15
C LEU A 297 -3.35 13.78 24.29
N ARG A 298 -2.63 12.76 24.79
CA ARG A 298 -3.15 11.41 25.03
C ARG A 298 -3.33 11.08 26.51
N ARG A 299 -3.24 12.06 27.41
CA ARG A 299 -3.34 11.87 28.87
C ARG A 299 -4.51 10.97 29.30
N ARG A 300 -5.72 11.22 28.78
CA ARG A 300 -6.90 10.42 29.12
C ARG A 300 -6.75 8.94 28.76
N ARG A 301 -6.13 8.64 27.62
CA ARG A 301 -5.84 7.25 27.22
C ARG A 301 -4.92 6.56 28.22
N TYR A 302 -3.92 7.26 28.76
CA TYR A 302 -3.00 6.68 29.74
C TYR A 302 -3.67 6.47 31.09
N GLN A 303 -4.57 7.37 31.49
CA GLN A 303 -5.40 7.21 32.68
C GLN A 303 -6.34 6.01 32.55
N ASP A 304 -6.96 5.83 31.37
CA ASP A 304 -7.81 4.66 31.11
C ASP A 304 -6.99 3.35 31.21
N LEU A 305 -5.78 3.31 30.66
CA LEU A 305 -4.87 2.16 30.78
C LEU A 305 -4.44 1.88 32.22
N GLU A 306 -4.30 2.91 33.05
CA GLU A 306 -3.95 2.75 34.46
C GLU A 306 -5.05 2.03 35.26
N LEU A 307 -6.31 2.17 34.84
CA LEU A 307 -7.45 1.46 35.44
C LEU A 307 -7.51 -0.04 35.06
N GLU A 308 -6.80 -0.44 34.01
CA GLU A 308 -6.73 -1.83 33.52
C GLU A 308 -5.60 -2.65 34.19
N LEU A 309 -4.73 -2.02 34.99
CA LEU A 309 -3.60 -2.63 35.72
C LEU A 309 -3.99 -3.12 37.12
#